data_AF-A0A7S2JJQ9-F1
#
_entry.id   AF-A0A7S2JJQ9-F1
#
_cell.length_a   1.000
_cell.length_b   1.000
_cell.length_c   1.000
_cell.angle_alpha   90.00
_cell.angle_beta   90.00
_cell.angle_gamma   90.00
#
_symmetry.space_group_name_H-M   'P 1'
#
loop_
_entity.id
_entity.type
_entity.pdbx_description
1 polymer ?
#
loop_
_entity_poly.entity_id
_entity_poly.type
_entity_poly.pdbx_seq_one_letter_code
_entity_poly.pdbx_strand_id
1 'polypeptide(L)'
;APTGFWDPAGFTKDGDMDAYKRRREVEVKHGRVSMFACIGYLVPEYYKFPGYISPSLGVKFSDVPNGLAAISKVPALGWAQWFVFCGLVDAGLYRADPSRDAGDYEQAGVLGVPNASGPMSDVEGRRRKLNAELANGRLAMVAIMGMLFQD
;
A
#
# COMPACT_ATOMS: atom_id res chain seq x y z
N ALA A 1 -16.82 -12.89 6.06
CA ALA A 1 -16.89 -13.80 4.91
C ALA A 1 -15.54 -13.77 4.18
N PRO A 2 -15.11 -14.86 3.49
CA PRO A 2 -15.66 -16.22 3.50
C PRO A 2 -15.13 -17.10 4.65
N THR A 3 -14.01 -16.76 5.28
CA THR A 3 -13.33 -17.63 6.27
C THR A 3 -13.62 -17.29 7.74
N GLY A 4 -14.42 -16.25 8.02
CA GLY A 4 -14.66 -15.80 9.40
C GLY A 4 -13.36 -15.32 10.08
N PHE A 5 -13.19 -15.61 11.36
CA PHE A 5 -11.93 -15.41 12.05
C PHE A 5 -10.94 -16.52 11.65
N TRP A 6 -9.82 -16.13 11.03
CA TRP A 6 -8.85 -17.06 10.45
C TRP A 6 -7.47 -16.84 11.07
N ASP A 7 -7.10 -17.72 12.00
CA ASP A 7 -5.78 -17.74 12.64
C ASP A 7 -5.28 -19.19 12.82
N PRO A 8 -4.82 -19.85 11.74
CA PRO A 8 -4.31 -21.22 11.81
C PRO A 8 -2.98 -21.32 12.56
N ALA A 9 -2.18 -20.24 12.57
CA ALA A 9 -0.87 -20.18 13.22
C ALA A 9 -0.97 -19.84 14.73
N GLY A 10 -2.12 -19.34 15.19
CA GLY A 10 -2.37 -19.04 16.60
C GLY A 10 -1.73 -17.74 17.09
N PHE A 11 -1.46 -16.77 16.21
CA PHE A 11 -0.82 -15.50 16.58
C PHE A 11 -1.66 -14.62 17.51
N THR A 12 -2.94 -14.94 17.70
CA THR A 12 -3.87 -14.21 18.57
C THR A 12 -4.17 -14.92 19.89
N LYS A 13 -3.61 -16.11 20.11
CA LYS A 13 -3.89 -16.92 21.31
C LYS A 13 -3.35 -16.28 22.60
N ASP A 14 -2.32 -15.47 22.47
CA ASP A 14 -1.58 -14.82 23.56
C ASP A 14 -2.43 -13.74 24.28
N GLY A 15 -3.53 -13.28 23.65
CA GLY A 15 -4.42 -12.25 24.21
C GLY A 15 -3.84 -10.84 24.23
N ASP A 16 -2.62 -10.64 23.72
CA ASP A 16 -1.97 -9.32 23.65
C ASP A 16 -2.64 -8.42 22.61
N MET A 17 -3.35 -7.41 23.12
CA MET A 17 -4.08 -6.43 22.32
C MET A 17 -3.16 -5.48 21.54
N ASP A 18 -1.97 -5.16 22.07
CA ASP A 18 -1.04 -4.26 21.39
C ASP A 18 -0.37 -4.96 20.22
N ALA A 19 0.04 -6.22 20.42
CA ALA A 19 0.52 -7.04 19.33
C ALA A 19 -0.55 -7.28 18.25
N TYR A 20 -1.82 -7.46 18.63
CA TYR A 20 -2.92 -7.57 17.67
C TYR A 20 -3.14 -6.28 16.86
N LYS A 21 -3.18 -5.12 17.52
CA LYS A 21 -3.31 -3.81 16.86
C LYS A 21 -2.17 -3.58 15.88
N ARG A 22 -0.94 -3.88 16.29
CA ARG A 22 0.25 -3.77 15.43
C ARG A 22 0.15 -4.67 14.20
N ARG A 23 -0.25 -5.93 14.37
CA ARG A 23 -0.43 -6.87 13.25
C ARG A 23 -1.50 -6.39 12.27
N ARG A 24 -2.61 -5.83 12.77
CA ARG A 24 -3.67 -5.27 11.92
C ARG A 24 -3.20 -4.03 11.15
N GLU A 25 -2.42 -3.16 11.78
CA GLU A 25 -1.83 -2.00 11.09
C GLU A 25 -0.88 -2.44 9.97
N VAL A 26 0.00 -3.40 10.26
CA VAL A 26 0.91 -3.98 9.28
C VAL A 26 0.14 -4.58 8.10
N GLU A 27 -0.94 -5.33 8.38
CA GLU A 27 -1.81 -5.92 7.36
C GLU A 27 -2.45 -4.86 6.45
N VAL A 28 -2.98 -3.76 7.02
CA VAL A 28 -3.59 -2.67 6.25
C VAL A 28 -2.54 -1.96 5.38
N LYS A 29 -1.34 -1.69 5.93
CA LYS A 29 -0.26 -1.04 5.18
C LYS A 29 0.20 -1.89 4.00
N HIS A 30 0.43 -3.19 4.20
CA HIS A 30 0.79 -4.09 3.10
C HIS A 30 -0.35 -4.21 2.07
N GLY A 31 -1.60 -4.34 2.53
CA GLY A 31 -2.76 -4.40 1.64
C GLY A 31 -2.87 -3.17 0.74
N ARG A 32 -2.70 -1.95 1.28
CA ARG A 32 -2.73 -0.71 0.49
C ARG A 32 -1.60 -0.63 -0.53
N VAL A 33 -0.38 -0.93 -0.11
CA VAL A 33 0.78 -0.95 -1.02
C VAL A 33 0.58 -1.96 -2.14
N SER A 34 0.08 -3.16 -1.84
CA SER A 34 -0.21 -4.18 -2.85
C SER A 34 -1.33 -3.77 -3.81
N MET A 35 -2.38 -3.08 -3.33
CA MET A 35 -3.43 -2.55 -4.21
C MET A 35 -2.86 -1.54 -5.22
N PHE A 36 -2.00 -0.63 -4.77
CA PHE A 36 -1.32 0.29 -5.69
C PHE A 36 -0.33 -0.42 -6.61
N ALA A 37 0.38 -1.43 -6.12
CA ALA A 37 1.31 -2.22 -6.93
C ALA A 37 0.60 -2.96 -8.06
N CYS A 38 -0.57 -3.57 -7.82
CA CYS A 38 -1.36 -4.23 -8.87
C CYS A 38 -1.76 -3.25 -9.98
N ILE A 39 -2.23 -2.06 -9.62
CA ILE A 39 -2.58 -1.01 -10.60
C ILE A 39 -1.32 -0.55 -11.34
N GLY A 40 -0.23 -0.33 -10.61
CA GLY A 40 1.07 0.07 -11.16
C GLY A 40 1.70 -0.98 -12.07
N TYR A 41 1.33 -2.25 -11.95
CA TYR A 41 1.75 -3.32 -12.84
C TYR A 41 0.94 -3.34 -14.15
N LEU A 42 -0.38 -3.15 -14.06
CA LEU A 42 -1.30 -3.22 -15.19
C LEU A 42 -1.30 -1.94 -16.05
N VAL A 43 -1.29 -0.75 -15.43
CA VAL A 43 -1.44 0.52 -16.16
C VAL A 43 -0.33 0.77 -17.19
N PRO A 44 0.96 0.51 -16.89
CA PRO A 44 2.06 0.68 -17.86
C PRO A 44 1.96 -0.20 -19.11
N GLU A 45 1.16 -1.27 -19.08
CA GLU A 45 0.87 -2.10 -20.25
C GLU A 45 -0.01 -1.38 -21.27
N TYR A 46 -0.93 -0.53 -20.79
CA TYR A 46 -1.84 0.22 -21.64
C TYR A 46 -1.38 1.64 -21.94
N TYR A 47 -0.68 2.28 -21.00
CA TYR A 47 -0.29 3.68 -21.12
C TYR A 47 1.04 3.98 -20.43
N LYS A 48 1.94 4.64 -21.15
CA LYS A 48 3.19 5.19 -20.62
C LYS A 48 3.18 6.70 -20.79
N PHE A 49 3.67 7.43 -19.79
CA PHE A 49 3.75 8.88 -19.85
C PHE A 49 4.67 9.33 -21.00
N PRO A 50 4.34 10.39 -21.74
CA PRO A 50 5.25 10.97 -22.70
C PRO A 50 6.38 11.71 -21.97
N GLY A 51 7.62 11.60 -22.47
CA GLY A 51 8.77 12.37 -21.97
C GLY A 51 9.94 11.52 -21.47
N TYR A 52 10.83 12.17 -20.73
CA TYR A 52 12.07 11.58 -20.21
C TYR A 52 11.95 11.33 -18.71
N ILE A 53 12.32 10.12 -18.28
CA ILE A 53 12.50 9.80 -16.85
C ILE A 53 13.79 10.45 -16.32
N SER A 54 14.80 10.57 -17.18
CA SER A 54 16.04 11.28 -16.89
C SER A 54 16.50 12.04 -18.14
N PRO A 55 16.26 13.36 -18.21
CA PRO A 55 16.73 14.18 -19.31
C PRO A 55 18.25 14.15 -19.47
N SER A 56 19.00 13.99 -18.36
CA SER A 56 20.47 13.91 -18.37
C SER A 56 21.02 12.61 -18.92
N LEU A 57 20.29 11.49 -18.78
CA LEU A 57 20.67 10.18 -19.32
C LEU A 57 19.93 9.83 -20.62
N GLY A 58 19.04 10.72 -21.10
CA GLY A 58 18.27 10.52 -22.32
C GLY A 58 17.26 9.37 -22.27
N VAL A 59 16.93 8.85 -21.08
CA VAL A 59 16.01 7.71 -20.93
C VAL A 59 14.57 8.19 -21.01
N LYS A 60 13.78 7.63 -21.94
CA LYS A 60 12.34 7.93 -22.06
C LYS A 60 11.51 6.94 -21.26
N PHE A 61 10.32 7.38 -20.85
CA PHE A 61 9.34 6.48 -20.22
C PHE A 61 8.89 5.34 -21.16
N SER A 62 8.93 5.56 -22.49
CA SER A 62 8.66 4.52 -23.50
C SER A 62 9.65 3.36 -23.43
N ASP A 63 10.90 3.63 -23.05
CA ASP A 63 12.03 2.70 -23.14
C ASP A 63 12.13 1.81 -21.89
N VAL A 64 11.32 2.10 -20.86
CA VAL A 64 11.21 1.31 -19.64
C VAL A 64 10.30 0.12 -19.92
N PRO A 65 10.79 -1.13 -19.85
CA PRO A 65 9.95 -2.32 -20.01
C PRO A 65 9.00 -2.44 -18.82
N ASN A 66 7.93 -3.22 -18.99
CA ASN A 66 6.99 -3.48 -17.90
C ASN A 66 7.58 -4.49 -16.91
N GLY A 67 6.95 -4.59 -15.73
CA GLY A 67 7.32 -5.58 -14.73
C GLY A 67 8.67 -5.34 -14.05
N LEU A 68 9.32 -6.41 -13.64
CA LEU A 68 10.57 -6.41 -12.87
C LEU A 68 11.75 -5.83 -13.67
N ALA A 69 11.72 -5.95 -15.00
CA ALA A 69 12.74 -5.38 -15.86
C ALA A 69 12.80 -3.85 -15.77
N ALA A 70 11.70 -3.18 -15.38
CA ALA A 70 11.66 -1.74 -15.15
C ALA A 70 12.68 -1.29 -14.09
N ILE A 71 12.91 -2.12 -13.06
CA ILE A 71 13.75 -1.80 -11.90
C ILE A 71 15.18 -1.47 -12.34
N SER A 72 15.71 -2.23 -13.32
CA SER A 72 17.06 -2.07 -13.86
C SER A 72 17.23 -0.85 -14.78
N LYS A 73 16.15 -0.29 -15.33
CA LYS A 73 16.19 0.83 -16.28
C LYS A 73 16.06 2.18 -15.59
N VAL A 74 15.45 2.22 -14.40
CA VAL A 74 15.34 3.44 -13.61
C VAL A 74 16.72 3.78 -13.01
N PRO A 75 17.23 5.02 -13.21
CA PRO A 75 18.52 5.43 -12.65
C PRO A 75 18.55 5.34 -11.12
N ALA A 76 19.71 4.99 -10.56
CA ALA A 76 19.91 4.86 -9.11
C ALA A 76 19.59 6.14 -8.32
N LEU A 77 19.87 7.32 -8.89
CA LEU A 77 19.50 8.60 -8.26
C LEU A 77 17.98 8.81 -8.19
N GLY A 78 17.23 8.30 -9.18
CA GLY A 78 15.76 8.33 -9.14
C GLY A 78 15.22 7.43 -8.03
N TRP A 79 15.80 6.24 -7.88
CA TRP A 79 15.51 5.35 -6.75
C TRP A 79 15.81 6.00 -5.40
N ALA A 80 16.97 6.65 -5.26
CA ALA A 80 17.35 7.32 -4.02
C ALA A 80 16.36 8.44 -3.65
N GLN A 81 15.96 9.29 -4.61
CA GLN A 81 14.96 10.33 -4.40
C GLN A 81 13.61 9.72 -3.97
N TRP A 82 13.19 8.64 -4.63
CA TRP A 82 11.95 7.96 -4.31
C TRP A 82 11.97 7.34 -2.90
N PHE A 83 13.04 6.63 -2.52
CA PHE A 83 13.18 6.07 -1.18
C PHE A 83 13.21 7.15 -0.09
N VAL A 84 13.91 8.27 -0.33
CA VAL A 84 13.91 9.40 0.61
C VAL A 84 12.52 10.00 0.73
N PHE A 85 11.82 10.23 -0.38
CA PHE A 85 10.46 10.75 -0.36
C PHE A 85 9.49 9.83 0.39
N CYS A 86 9.48 8.54 0.04
CA CYS A 86 8.65 7.55 0.73
C CYS A 86 9.00 7.44 2.22
N GLY A 87 10.28 7.50 2.57
CA GLY A 87 10.74 7.48 3.96
C GLY A 87 10.27 8.71 4.76
N LEU A 88 10.34 9.91 4.17
CA LEU A 88 9.84 11.14 4.80
C LEU A 88 8.33 11.11 4.99
N VAL A 89 7.60 10.62 3.99
CA VAL A 89 6.13 10.48 4.04
C VAL A 89 5.73 9.45 5.10
N ASP A 90 6.43 8.33 5.19
CA ASP A 90 6.13 7.28 6.16
C ASP A 90 6.51 7.68 7.60
N ALA A 91 7.65 8.35 7.78
CA ALA A 91 8.12 8.79 9.10
C ALA A 91 7.36 10.02 9.63
N GLY A 92 6.88 10.88 8.73
CA GLY A 92 6.07 12.05 9.07
C GLY A 92 4.57 11.74 9.09
N LEU A 93 3.97 11.67 7.90
CA LEU A 93 2.52 11.65 7.73
C LEU A 93 1.87 10.34 8.18
N TYR A 94 2.50 9.19 7.91
CA TYR A 94 1.94 7.86 8.19
C TYR A 94 2.51 7.21 9.45
N ARG A 95 2.85 8.03 10.45
CA ARG A 95 3.34 7.52 11.73
C ARG A 95 2.23 6.80 12.51
N ALA A 96 2.47 5.53 12.79
CA ALA A 96 1.64 4.68 13.63
C ALA A 96 1.40 5.30 15.02
N ASP A 97 0.15 5.33 15.48
CA ASP A 97 -0.23 5.72 16.83
C ASP A 97 -1.03 4.59 17.51
N PRO A 98 -0.52 3.99 18.61
CA PRO A 98 -1.21 2.91 19.33
C PRO A 98 -2.58 3.28 19.92
N SER A 99 -2.84 4.60 20.09
CA SER A 99 -4.10 5.12 20.63
C SER A 99 -5.23 5.19 19.60
N ARG A 100 -4.92 5.04 18.30
CA ARG A 100 -5.86 5.14 17.19
C ARG A 100 -6.21 3.80 16.57
N ASP A 101 -7.32 3.78 15.82
CA ASP A 101 -7.68 2.63 14.99
C ASP A 101 -6.62 2.42 13.88
N ALA A 102 -6.36 1.16 13.52
CA ALA A 102 -5.40 0.83 12.47
C ALA A 102 -5.75 1.53 11.13
N GLY A 103 -4.80 2.32 10.60
CA GLY A 103 -4.97 3.09 9.37
C GLY A 103 -5.48 4.52 9.56
N ASP A 104 -5.72 4.96 10.80
CA ASP A 104 -5.97 6.37 11.16
C ASP A 104 -4.65 7.00 11.64
N TYR A 105 -4.24 8.10 11.02
CA TYR A 105 -2.97 8.76 11.31
C TYR A 105 -3.22 10.18 11.81
N GLU A 106 -2.53 10.57 12.88
CA GLU A 106 -2.67 11.90 13.48
C GLU A 106 -2.38 13.04 12.49
N GLN A 107 -1.34 12.87 11.68
CA GLN A 107 -0.88 13.90 10.73
C GLN A 107 -1.48 13.76 9.33
N ALA A 108 -2.11 12.62 9.02
CA ALA A 108 -2.72 12.36 7.71
C ALA A 108 -4.24 12.13 7.77
N GLY A 109 -4.91 12.52 8.86
CA GLY A 109 -6.36 12.46 9.00
C GLY A 109 -6.94 11.03 9.04
N VAL A 110 -8.27 10.95 9.07
CA VAL A 110 -9.01 9.68 9.09
C VAL A 110 -8.68 8.90 7.81
N LEU A 111 -8.27 7.64 7.96
CA LEU A 111 -7.85 6.73 6.88
C LEU A 111 -6.57 7.13 6.11
N GLY A 112 -5.81 8.14 6.56
CA GLY A 112 -4.55 8.56 5.90
C GLY A 112 -4.74 9.48 4.69
N VAL A 113 -5.88 10.14 4.59
CA VAL A 113 -6.15 11.21 3.62
C VAL A 113 -6.01 12.57 4.32
N PRO A 114 -4.99 13.38 3.98
CA PRO A 114 -4.85 14.74 4.51
C PRO A 114 -6.14 15.53 4.25
N ASN A 115 -6.71 16.15 5.28
CA ASN A 115 -7.98 16.89 5.27
C ASN A 115 -9.26 16.07 5.02
N ALA A 116 -9.26 14.74 5.11
CA ALA A 116 -10.52 13.99 5.13
C ALA A 116 -11.27 14.21 6.45
N SER A 117 -12.40 14.91 6.34
CA SER A 117 -13.25 15.34 7.44
C SER A 117 -14.10 14.20 8.01
N GLY A 118 -13.88 13.94 9.30
CA GLY A 118 -14.80 13.29 10.23
C GLY A 118 -15.01 11.77 10.03
N PRO A 119 -15.23 11.01 11.12
CA PRO A 119 -15.70 9.63 10.99
C PRO A 119 -17.02 9.63 10.23
N MET A 120 -17.15 8.73 9.25
CA MET A 120 -18.40 8.52 8.52
C MET A 120 -19.53 8.31 9.55
N SER A 121 -20.58 9.12 9.49
CA SER A 121 -21.67 9.14 10.47
C SER A 121 -22.43 7.82 10.56
N ASP A 122 -22.40 7.04 9.48
CA ASP A 122 -22.95 5.68 9.41
C ASP A 122 -21.91 4.63 9.82
N VAL A 123 -22.12 4.07 11.02
CA VAL A 123 -21.27 3.02 11.63
C VAL A 123 -21.29 1.73 10.81
N GLU A 124 -22.44 1.38 10.23
CA GLU A 124 -22.59 0.12 9.48
C GLU A 124 -21.94 0.22 8.11
N GLY A 125 -22.12 1.35 7.42
CA GLY A 125 -21.41 1.69 6.20
C GLY A 125 -19.90 1.75 6.40
N ARG A 126 -19.41 2.32 7.50
CA ARG A 126 -17.97 2.34 7.85
C ARG A 126 -17.43 0.92 7.98
N ARG A 127 -18.10 0.07 8.76
CA ARG A 127 -17.69 -1.33 8.96
C ARG A 127 -17.63 -2.09 7.63
N ARG A 128 -18.62 -1.90 6.75
CA ARG A 128 -18.65 -2.54 5.43
C ARG A 128 -17.46 -2.10 4.56
N LYS A 129 -17.18 -0.80 4.50
CA LYS A 129 -16.07 -0.26 3.69
C LYS A 129 -14.70 -0.69 4.21
N LEU A 130 -14.48 -0.66 5.52
CA LEU A 130 -13.24 -1.14 6.14
C LEU A 130 -13.01 -2.63 5.87
N ASN A 131 -14.06 -3.45 5.97
CA ASN A 131 -13.97 -4.87 5.65
C ASN A 131 -13.69 -5.10 4.16
N ALA A 132 -14.26 -4.29 3.27
CA ALA A 132 -13.99 -4.35 1.84
C ALA A 132 -12.55 -3.95 1.51
N GLU A 133 -12.02 -2.90 2.13
CA GLU A 133 -10.61 -2.50 2.02
C GLU A 133 -9.68 -3.63 2.44
N LEU A 134 -9.92 -4.24 3.61
CA LEU A 134 -9.10 -5.35 4.10
C LEU A 134 -9.16 -6.57 3.17
N ALA A 135 -10.35 -6.91 2.67
CA ALA A 135 -10.53 -8.03 1.74
C ALA A 135 -9.82 -7.77 0.40
N ASN A 136 -9.93 -6.56 -0.16
CA ASN A 136 -9.25 -6.17 -1.38
C ASN A 136 -7.73 -6.12 -1.20
N GLY A 137 -7.25 -5.63 -0.05
CA GLY A 137 -5.83 -5.64 0.30
C GLY A 137 -5.26 -7.06 0.39
N ARG A 138 -5.99 -7.98 1.03
CA ARG A 138 -5.61 -9.41 1.09
C ARG A 138 -5.54 -10.05 -0.29
N LEU A 139 -6.55 -9.80 -1.13
CA LEU A 139 -6.55 -10.29 -2.50
C LEU A 139 -5.38 -9.71 -3.32
N ALA A 140 -5.14 -8.40 -3.18
CA ALA A 140 -4.07 -7.71 -3.89
C ALA A 140 -2.67 -8.24 -3.50
N MET A 141 -2.46 -8.56 -2.22
CA MET A 141 -1.20 -9.17 -1.76
C MET A 141 -0.93 -10.50 -2.49
N VAL A 142 -1.94 -11.35 -2.67
CA VAL A 142 -1.78 -12.61 -3.42
C VAL A 142 -1.63 -12.35 -4.92
N ALA A 143 -2.40 -11.40 -5.46
CA ALA A 143 -2.38 -11.08 -6.89
C ALA A 143 -1.01 -10.55 -7.35
N ILE A 144 -0.40 -9.62 -6.60
CA ILE A 144 0.92 -9.09 -6.96
C ILE A 144 2.01 -10.17 -6.87
N MET A 145 1.94 -11.06 -5.89
CA MET A 145 2.87 -12.21 -5.83
C MET A 145 2.72 -13.12 -7.06
N GLY A 146 1.49 -13.36 -7.51
CA GLY A 146 1.22 -14.11 -8.74
C GLY A 146 1.75 -13.42 -10.00
N MET A 147 1.52 -12.11 -10.13
CA MET A 147 2.02 -11.32 -11.26
C MET A 147 3.55 -11.30 -11.31
N LEU A 148 4.21 -11.12 -10.15
CA LEU A 148 5.67 -11.13 -10.05
C LEU A 148 6.29 -12.50 -10.35
N PHE A 149 5.59 -13.60 -10.09
CA PHE A 149 6.07 -14.95 -10.40
C PHE A 149 5.90 -15.31 -11.88
N GLN A 150 4.93 -14.69 -12.56
CA GLN A 150 4.65 -14.93 -13.98
C GLN A 150 5.51 -14.09 -14.93
N ASP A 151 6.22 -13.10 -14.40
CA ASP A 151 7.09 -12.18 -15.13
C ASP A 151 8.48 -12.79 -15.40
#